data_AF-A0A3Q7NZ84-F1
#
_entry.id   AF-A0A3Q7NZ84-F1
#
_cell.length_a   1.000
_cell.length_b   1.000
_cell.length_c   1.000
_cell.angle_alpha   90.00
_cell.angle_beta   90.00
_cell.angle_gamma   90.00
#
_symmetry.space_group_name_H-M   'P 1'
#
loop_
_entity.id
_entity.type
_entity.pdbx_description
1 polymer ?
#
loop_
_entity_poly.entity_id
_entity_poly.type
_entity_poly.pdbx_seq_one_letter_code
_entity_poly.pdbx_strand_id
1 'polypeptide(L)'
;MRGIHLLLLALLLRWEHAVSLQCYTCADMNSSPCQSFRCLMHGVCYTVNISLTMNDGKQVKYKQKGCAPSCKEVSSIMEQLSKNSDPGDSGLLGLAKLELQGLMCCEEDLCNGGAQLLGPGGGLLLSLGPVFVWALL
;
A
#
# COMPACT_ATOMS: atom_id res chain seq x y z
N MET A 1 27.46 -32.54 7.67
CA MET A 1 26.55 -31.52 8.22
C MET A 1 26.53 -30.19 7.45
N ARG A 2 27.62 -29.75 6.81
CA ARG A 2 27.68 -28.47 6.05
C ARG A 2 26.77 -28.36 4.81
N GLY A 3 26.49 -29.47 4.12
CA GLY A 3 25.68 -29.48 2.90
C GLY A 3 24.18 -29.23 3.13
N ILE A 4 23.65 -29.63 4.28
CA ILE A 4 22.23 -29.46 4.62
C ILE A 4 21.92 -27.98 4.86
N HIS A 5 22.82 -27.26 5.54
CA HIS A 5 22.68 -25.82 5.75
C HIS A 5 22.72 -25.03 4.44
N LEU A 6 23.56 -25.43 3.49
CA LEU A 6 23.63 -24.79 2.16
C LEU A 6 22.36 -25.07 1.32
N LEU A 7 21.81 -26.28 1.42
CA LEU A 7 20.53 -26.64 0.79
C LEU A 7 19.36 -25.85 1.40
N LEU A 8 19.34 -25.68 2.72
CA LEU A 8 18.33 -24.90 3.43
C LEU A 8 18.41 -23.40 3.07
N LEU A 9 19.62 -22.83 3.04
CA LEU A 9 19.88 -21.46 2.60
C LEU A 9 19.45 -21.25 1.15
N ALA A 10 19.77 -22.18 0.25
CA ALA A 10 19.36 -22.10 -1.15
C ALA A 10 17.85 -22.25 -1.35
N LEU A 11 17.13 -22.92 -0.45
CA LEU A 11 15.67 -23.00 -0.46
C LEU A 11 15.03 -21.71 0.07
N LEU A 12 15.58 -21.13 1.14
CA LEU A 12 15.13 -19.84 1.70
C LEU A 12 15.36 -18.69 0.74
N LEU A 13 16.54 -18.62 0.11
CA LEU A 13 16.88 -17.61 -0.91
C LEU A 13 16.07 -17.78 -2.21
N ARG A 14 15.58 -18.99 -2.50
CA ARG A 14 14.66 -19.24 -3.62
C ARG A 14 13.20 -18.98 -3.26
N TRP A 15 12.86 -18.75 -1.99
CA TRP A 15 11.49 -18.44 -1.57
C TRP A 15 11.16 -16.95 -1.70
N GLU A 16 12.13 -16.10 -1.99
CA GLU A 16 11.90 -14.71 -2.45
C GLU A 16 11.31 -14.67 -3.88
N HIS A 17 10.48 -15.66 -4.24
CA HIS A 17 9.50 -15.51 -5.30
C HIS A 17 8.53 -14.42 -4.85
N ALA A 18 8.89 -13.16 -5.11
CA ALA A 18 8.05 -12.19 -5.78
C ALA A 18 6.54 -12.36 -5.50
N VAL A 19 6.17 -12.48 -4.21
CA VAL A 19 4.77 -12.60 -3.81
C VAL A 19 4.21 -11.23 -4.10
N SER A 20 3.27 -11.17 -5.04
CA SER A 20 2.74 -9.88 -5.45
C SER A 20 2.09 -9.22 -4.24
N LEU A 21 2.59 -8.02 -3.92
CA LEU A 21 2.20 -7.23 -2.77
C LEU A 21 0.66 -7.13 -2.66
N GLN A 22 0.11 -7.32 -1.48
CA GLN A 22 -1.30 -7.10 -1.20
C GLN A 22 -1.51 -5.70 -0.63
N CYS A 23 -2.44 -4.92 -1.18
CA CYS A 23 -2.73 -3.56 -0.70
C CYS A 23 -4.23 -3.35 -0.54
N TYR A 24 -4.63 -2.37 0.28
CA TYR A 24 -5.99 -1.87 0.28
C TYR A 24 -6.23 -0.88 -0.86
N THR A 25 -7.41 -0.94 -1.47
CA THR A 25 -7.96 0.06 -2.39
C THR A 25 -9.32 0.55 -1.92
N CYS A 26 -9.59 1.82 -2.12
CA CYS A 26 -10.88 2.44 -1.83
C CYS A 26 -11.41 2.99 -3.16
N ALA A 27 -12.53 2.43 -3.64
CA ALA A 27 -13.07 2.75 -4.96
C ALA A 27 -13.82 4.10 -4.99
N ASP A 28 -14.31 4.59 -3.84
CA ASP A 28 -15.11 5.81 -3.78
C ASP A 28 -14.93 6.62 -2.48
N MET A 29 -15.29 7.92 -2.55
CA MET A 29 -15.29 8.88 -1.43
C MET A 29 -16.05 8.37 -0.19
N ASN A 30 -17.05 7.50 -0.39
CA ASN A 30 -17.93 6.97 0.66
C ASN A 30 -17.86 5.45 0.82
N SER A 31 -17.01 4.73 0.06
CA SER A 31 -16.98 3.26 0.11
C SER A 31 -16.14 2.76 1.28
N SER A 32 -16.69 2.81 2.48
CA SER A 32 -16.31 1.86 3.52
C SER A 32 -17.13 0.59 3.33
N PRO A 33 -16.50 -0.59 3.23
CA PRO A 33 -15.09 -0.87 3.49
C PRO A 33 -14.18 -0.84 2.24
N CYS A 34 -12.96 -0.31 2.39
CA CYS A 34 -11.89 -0.49 1.41
C CYS A 34 -11.55 -1.99 1.29
N GLN A 35 -11.34 -2.47 0.07
CA GLN A 35 -11.08 -3.89 -0.20
C GLN A 35 -9.58 -4.13 -0.34
N SER A 36 -9.09 -5.28 0.11
CA SER A 36 -7.73 -5.71 -0.19
C SER A 36 -7.68 -6.44 -1.53
N PHE A 37 -6.59 -6.23 -2.27
CA PHE A 37 -6.34 -6.92 -3.52
C PHE A 37 -4.84 -7.12 -3.71
N ARG A 38 -4.45 -8.09 -4.54
CA ARG A 38 -3.05 -8.27 -4.94
C ARG A 38 -2.72 -7.30 -6.07
N CYS A 39 -1.60 -6.59 -5.94
CA CYS A 39 -1.05 -5.79 -7.00
C CYS A 39 -0.77 -6.68 -8.22
N LEU A 40 -0.89 -6.13 -9.44
CA LEU A 40 -0.59 -6.88 -10.67
C LEU A 40 0.91 -6.94 -10.97
N MET A 41 1.67 -6.00 -10.41
CA MET A 41 3.10 -5.80 -10.62
C MET A 41 3.77 -5.61 -9.26
N HIS A 42 5.08 -5.85 -9.21
CA HIS A 42 5.89 -5.41 -8.07
C HIS A 42 5.77 -3.89 -7.90
N GLY A 43 5.70 -3.45 -6.66
CA GLY A 43 5.51 -2.04 -6.37
C GLY A 43 5.34 -1.78 -4.88
N VAL A 44 4.69 -0.65 -4.58
CA VAL A 44 4.41 -0.15 -3.24
C VAL A 44 2.92 -0.01 -3.04
N CYS A 45 2.44 -0.18 -1.81
CA CYS A 45 1.15 0.33 -1.42
C CYS A 45 1.26 1.83 -1.16
N TYR A 46 0.27 2.61 -1.58
CA TYR A 46 0.20 4.03 -1.25
C TYR A 46 -1.11 4.39 -0.55
N THR A 47 -1.06 5.51 0.18
CA THR A 47 -2.21 6.25 0.70
C THR A 47 -2.00 7.73 0.43
N VAL A 48 -3.01 8.43 -0.06
CA VAL A 48 -2.96 9.88 -0.24
C VAL A 48 -4.30 10.49 0.15
N ASN A 49 -4.28 11.67 0.79
CA ASN A 49 -5.48 12.44 1.05
C ASN A 49 -5.66 13.46 -0.06
N ILE A 50 -6.85 13.49 -0.65
CA ILE A 50 -7.22 14.36 -1.75
C ILE A 50 -8.29 15.31 -1.24
N SER A 51 -8.09 16.60 -1.47
CA SER A 51 -9.07 17.66 -1.23
C SER A 51 -9.43 18.29 -2.56
N LEU A 52 -10.70 18.17 -2.94
CA LEU A 52 -11.28 18.84 -4.11
C LEU A 52 -12.04 20.06 -3.63
N THR A 53 -11.68 21.25 -4.12
CA THR A 53 -12.42 22.49 -3.83
C THR A 53 -13.12 22.95 -5.09
N MET A 54 -14.44 22.82 -5.13
CA MET A 54 -15.29 23.24 -6.24
C MET A 54 -15.35 24.77 -6.35
N ASN A 55 -15.71 25.30 -7.52
CA ASN A 55 -15.86 26.75 -7.75
C ASN A 55 -16.88 27.44 -6.82
N ASP A 56 -17.87 26.71 -6.29
CA ASP A 56 -18.82 27.22 -5.30
C ASP A 56 -18.24 27.27 -3.87
N GLY A 57 -16.95 26.99 -3.72
CA GLY A 57 -16.23 26.95 -2.45
C GLY A 57 -16.44 25.67 -1.66
N LYS A 58 -17.26 24.72 -2.14
CA LYS A 58 -17.44 23.44 -1.45
C LYS A 58 -16.17 22.61 -1.54
N GLN A 59 -15.69 22.18 -0.39
CA GLN A 59 -14.55 21.29 -0.29
C GLN A 59 -15.00 19.87 0.03
N VAL A 60 -14.52 18.91 -0.76
CA VAL A 60 -14.72 17.48 -0.53
C VAL A 60 -13.36 16.83 -0.30
N LYS A 61 -13.23 16.13 0.82
CA LYS A 61 -11.99 15.42 1.18
C LYS A 61 -12.23 13.91 1.11
N TYR A 62 -11.29 13.19 0.53
CA TYR A 62 -11.32 11.74 0.49
C TYR A 62 -9.92 11.16 0.50
N LYS A 63 -9.81 9.88 0.86
CA LYS A 63 -8.55 9.17 0.92
C LYS A 63 -8.51 8.13 -0.19
N GLN A 64 -7.48 8.19 -1.01
CA GLN A 64 -7.20 7.20 -2.02
C GLN A 64 -6.11 6.26 -1.53
N LYS A 65 -6.28 4.97 -1.81
CA LYS A 65 -5.33 3.91 -1.50
C LYS A 65 -5.19 2.99 -2.70
N GLY A 66 -4.03 2.40 -2.91
CA GLY A 66 -3.83 1.43 -3.98
C GLY A 66 -2.40 0.93 -4.11
N CYS A 67 -2.11 0.35 -5.27
CA CYS A 67 -0.77 -0.09 -5.68
C CYS A 67 -0.18 0.88 -6.69
N ALA A 68 1.13 1.08 -6.64
CA ALA A 68 1.87 1.78 -7.68
C ALA A 68 3.24 1.15 -7.90
N PRO A 69 3.85 1.24 -9.09
CA PRO A 69 5.18 0.68 -9.33
C PRO A 69 6.26 1.33 -8.45
N SER A 70 6.11 2.62 -8.13
CA SER A 70 6.97 3.32 -7.16
C SER A 70 6.25 4.49 -6.50
N CYS A 71 6.73 4.90 -5.32
CA CYS A 71 6.21 6.09 -4.64
C CYS A 71 6.44 7.38 -5.44
N LYS A 72 7.57 7.46 -6.16
CA LYS A 72 7.93 8.60 -7.01
C LYS A 72 6.94 8.78 -8.15
N GLU A 73 6.48 7.68 -8.74
CA GLU A 73 5.49 7.72 -9.81
C GLU A 73 4.14 8.24 -9.32
N VAL A 74 3.70 7.84 -8.12
CA VAL A 74 2.50 8.42 -7.48
C VAL A 74 2.69 9.92 -7.28
N SER A 75 3.81 10.37 -6.71
CA SER A 75 4.09 11.79 -6.53
C SER A 75 4.03 12.55 -7.85
N SER A 76 4.66 12.02 -8.91
CA SER A 76 4.71 12.66 -10.23
C SER A 76 3.32 12.79 -10.87
N ILE A 77 2.52 11.72 -10.87
CA ILE A 77 1.16 11.73 -11.43
C ILE A 77 0.29 12.73 -10.67
N MET A 78 0.40 12.74 -9.34
CA MET A 78 -0.40 13.59 -8.47
C MET A 78 -0.02 15.07 -8.62
N GLU A 79 1.27 15.39 -8.72
CA GLU A 79 1.74 16.75 -9.02
C GLU A 79 1.25 17.24 -10.40
N GLN A 80 1.25 16.38 -11.41
CA GLN A 80 0.70 16.72 -12.73
C GLN A 80 -0.80 16.99 -12.66
N LEU A 81 -1.55 16.16 -11.94
CA LEU A 81 -2.98 16.33 -11.74
C LEU A 81 -3.32 17.65 -11.02
N SER A 82 -2.54 18.02 -9.99
CA SER A 82 -2.72 19.28 -9.27
C SER A 82 -2.44 20.49 -10.17
N LYS A 83 -1.35 20.46 -10.95
CA LYS A 83 -1.01 21.54 -11.89
C LYS A 83 -2.05 21.73 -12.99
N ASN A 84 -2.64 20.64 -13.49
CA ASN A 84 -3.67 20.69 -14.52
C ASN A 84 -5.07 21.06 -13.97
N SER A 85 -5.22 21.21 -12.65
CA SER A 85 -6.46 21.64 -11.99
C SER A 85 -6.48 23.13 -11.64
N ASP A 86 -5.46 23.89 -12.05
CA ASP A 86 -5.41 25.34 -11.88
C ASP A 86 -6.43 26.01 -12.84
N PRO A 87 -7.14 27.09 -12.46
CA PRO A 87 -8.36 27.60 -13.13
C PRO A 87 -8.19 28.18 -14.55
N GLY A 88 -7.04 27.96 -15.21
CA GLY A 88 -6.75 28.45 -16.55
C GLY A 88 -7.06 27.47 -17.69
N ASP A 89 -7.25 26.18 -17.39
CA ASP A 89 -7.36 25.13 -18.41
C ASP A 89 -8.76 24.51 -18.47
N SER A 90 -9.39 24.56 -19.65
CA SER A 90 -10.80 24.25 -19.90
C SER A 90 -11.07 22.73 -19.98
N GLY A 91 -10.64 21.98 -18.97
CA GLY A 91 -10.97 20.55 -18.79
C GLY A 91 -12.07 20.33 -17.76
N LEU A 92 -12.58 19.09 -17.66
CA LEU A 92 -13.55 18.65 -16.63
C LEU A 92 -13.10 18.98 -15.17
N LEU A 93 -11.78 19.15 -14.97
CA LEU A 93 -11.12 19.56 -13.72
C LEU A 93 -11.01 21.07 -13.52
N GLY A 94 -11.25 21.91 -14.54
CA GLY A 94 -11.22 23.39 -14.43
C GLY A 94 -12.36 23.98 -13.57
N LEU A 95 -13.22 23.12 -13.01
CA LEU A 95 -14.28 23.47 -12.06
C LEU A 95 -13.91 23.19 -10.59
N ALA A 96 -12.75 22.58 -10.33
CA ALA A 96 -12.34 22.20 -8.99
C ALA A 96 -10.81 22.21 -8.79
N LYS A 97 -10.34 22.92 -7.77
CA LYS A 97 -8.94 22.89 -7.33
C LYS A 97 -8.65 21.57 -6.63
N LEU A 98 -7.65 20.82 -7.11
CA LEU A 98 -7.19 19.58 -6.50
C LEU A 98 -5.95 19.82 -5.62
N GLU A 99 -6.07 19.53 -4.34
CA GLU A 99 -4.96 19.55 -3.38
C GLU A 99 -4.69 18.15 -2.83
N LEU A 100 -3.40 17.78 -2.80
CA LEU A 100 -2.93 16.49 -2.32
C LEU A 100 -2.12 16.68 -1.05
N GLN A 101 -2.41 15.88 -0.02
CA GLN A 101 -1.73 15.93 1.27
C GLN A 101 -1.41 14.54 1.80
N GLY A 102 -0.20 14.40 2.37
CA GLY A 102 0.20 13.22 3.12
C GLY A 102 0.27 11.95 2.28
N LEU A 103 0.98 12.00 1.14
CA LEU A 103 1.35 10.80 0.40
C LEU A 103 2.23 9.93 1.31
N MET A 104 1.78 8.70 1.56
CA MET A 104 2.51 7.67 2.29
C MET A 104 2.64 6.45 1.41
N CYS A 105 3.83 5.85 1.40
CA CYS A 105 4.13 4.63 0.66
C CYS A 105 4.81 3.60 1.56
N CYS A 106 4.57 2.32 1.29
CA CYS A 106 5.15 1.21 2.04
C CYS A 106 5.20 -0.07 1.19
N GLU A 107 6.08 -1.00 1.55
CA GLU A 107 6.46 -2.19 0.75
C GLU A 107 6.01 -3.51 1.38
N GLU A 108 5.23 -3.45 2.46
CA GLU A 108 4.72 -4.63 3.17
C GLU A 108 3.25 -4.90 2.85
N ASP A 109 2.84 -6.16 2.91
CA ASP A 109 1.44 -6.52 2.68
C ASP A 109 0.51 -5.74 3.62
N LEU A 110 -0.53 -5.13 3.03
CA LEU A 110 -1.62 -4.43 3.70
C LEU A 110 -1.18 -3.22 4.53
N CYS A 111 0.06 -2.76 4.39
CA CYS A 111 0.65 -1.66 5.18
C CYS A 111 -0.10 -0.32 5.03
N ASN A 112 -0.85 -0.14 3.94
CA ASN A 112 -1.69 1.04 3.72
C ASN A 112 -3.06 0.96 4.41
N GLY A 113 -3.30 -0.01 5.31
CA GLY A 113 -4.52 -0.14 6.10
C GLY A 113 -4.84 1.07 6.99
N GLY A 114 -3.82 1.87 7.33
CA GLY A 114 -3.93 2.89 8.37
C GLY A 114 -3.91 2.23 9.76
N ALA A 115 -4.05 3.02 10.82
CA ALA A 115 -4.20 2.50 12.18
C ALA A 115 -5.58 1.83 12.36
N GLN A 116 -5.86 0.78 11.59
CA GLN A 116 -6.68 -0.30 12.10
C GLN A 116 -5.83 -0.91 13.20
N LEU A 117 -6.16 -0.52 14.44
CA LEU A 117 -5.81 -1.21 15.65
C LEU A 117 -5.52 -2.65 15.29
N LEU A 118 -4.25 -3.03 15.42
CA LEU A 118 -3.85 -4.40 15.63
C LEU A 118 -4.73 -4.89 16.78
N GLY A 119 -5.90 -5.44 16.44
CA GLY A 119 -6.58 -6.36 17.30
C GLY A 119 -5.52 -7.40 17.62
N PRO A 120 -5.23 -7.66 18.90
CA PRO A 120 -4.17 -8.59 19.30
C PRO A 120 -4.59 -10.00 18.86
N GLY A 121 -4.34 -10.34 17.60
CA GLY A 121 -4.77 -11.57 16.95
C GLY A 121 -3.70 -12.19 16.04
N GLY A 122 -2.54 -11.56 15.92
CA GLY A 122 -1.35 -12.10 15.24
C GLY A 122 -0.32 -12.71 16.18
N GLY A 123 -0.70 -13.00 17.43
CA GLY A 123 0.17 -13.53 18.49
C GLY A 123 0.07 -15.04 18.70
N LEU A 124 -0.27 -15.81 17.67
CA LEU A 124 -0.32 -17.27 17.74
C LEU A 124 0.39 -17.82 16.51
N LEU A 125 1.70 -18.04 16.57
CA LEU A 125 2.44 -19.05 15.77
C LEU A 125 3.97 -19.09 16.00
N LEU A 126 4.49 -18.74 17.19
CA LEU A 126 5.94 -18.86 17.47
C LEU A 126 6.30 -19.65 18.75
N SER A 127 5.43 -20.54 19.25
CA SER A 127 5.80 -21.44 20.37
C SER A 127 6.08 -22.89 19.97
N LEU A 128 6.20 -23.21 18.68
CA LEU A 128 6.59 -24.55 18.23
C LEU A 128 7.93 -24.51 17.50
N GLY A 129 8.99 -24.37 18.28
CA GLY A 129 10.35 -24.76 17.92
C GLY A 129 11.22 -24.79 19.17
N PRO A 130 12.12 -25.78 19.39
CA PRO A 130 12.22 -27.12 18.82
C PRO A 130 12.45 -28.19 19.93
N VAL A 131 11.46 -29.05 20.21
CA VAL A 131 11.67 -30.24 21.08
C VAL A 131 12.51 -31.33 20.38
N PHE A 132 12.90 -31.14 19.11
CA PHE A 132 13.65 -32.13 18.33
C PHE A 132 15.17 -32.14 18.54
N VAL A 133 15.74 -31.37 19.48
CA VAL A 133 17.20 -31.38 19.73
C VAL A 133 17.61 -32.38 20.83
N TRP A 134 16.67 -33.01 21.53
CA TRP A 134 16.98 -33.89 22.67
C TRP A 134 16.93 -35.41 22.38
N ALA A 135 16.78 -35.81 21.11
CA ALA A 135 16.77 -37.23 20.73
C ALA A 135 18.13 -37.76 20.20
N LEU A 136 19.21 -36.99 20.36
CA LEU A 136 20.56 -37.34 19.86
C LEU A 136 21.67 -37.12 20.90
N LEU A 137 21.33 -37.11 22.20
CA LEU A 137 22.30 -37.18 23.28
C LEU A 137 22.10 -38.45 24.12
#